data_AF-A0A2M6XXL2-F1
#
_entry.id   AF-A0A2M6XXL2-F1
#
_cell.length_a   1.000
_cell.length_b   1.000
_cell.length_c   1.000
_cell.angle_alpha   90.00
_cell.angle_beta   90.00
_cell.angle_gamma   90.00
#
_symmetry.space_group_name_H-M   'P 1'
#
loop_
_entity.id
_entity.type
_entity.pdbx_description
1 polymer ?
#
loop_
_entity_poly.entity_id
_entity_poly.type
_entity_poly.pdbx_seq_one_letter_code
_entity_poly.pdbx_strand_id
1 'polypeptide(L)'
;MKLCGFEVGLNQPLFLIAGPCVIESEQMALDTAGQLKEICQKLGIPFIYKSSYDKANRSSGKTFRGFGMEAGLKILEKVKTQIGVPVLTDVHDEDEIAAVAAVVDVLQTPAFLCRQTDFIHAVAKSGKPVNIKKGQFLSPWDMKNVVDKAREVSGGDTIMVCERGASFGYNNLVSDMRSLAVMRETGCPVVFDATHSVQLPGGQGTASGGQREFVPVLARAAVAAGVAGLFMETHPEPAKALSDGPNAFPLGHLQELLQTLKALDALVKQHGFIEEKFNLKSL
;
A
#
# COMPACT_ATOMS: atom_id res chain seq x y z
N MET A 1 -8.45 -0.02 14.57
CA MET A 1 -7.96 1.32 14.19
C MET A 1 -9.04 2.02 13.36
N LYS A 2 -9.37 3.26 13.68
CA LYS A 2 -10.23 4.10 12.83
C LYS A 2 -9.39 4.75 11.72
N LEU A 3 -9.65 4.39 10.47
CA LEU A 3 -8.95 4.86 9.27
C LEU A 3 -9.94 5.61 8.37
N CYS A 4 -9.70 6.90 8.11
CA CYS A 4 -10.47 7.70 7.14
C CYS A 4 -12.02 7.61 7.28
N GLY A 5 -12.52 7.46 8.51
CA GLY A 5 -13.96 7.39 8.80
C GLY A 5 -14.54 5.97 8.87
N PHE A 6 -13.73 4.91 8.70
CA PHE A 6 -14.15 3.52 8.87
C PHE A 6 -13.20 2.75 9.81
N GLU A 7 -13.64 1.62 10.35
CA GLU A 7 -12.80 0.75 11.19
C GLU A 7 -12.02 -0.25 10.33
N VAL A 8 -10.75 -0.47 10.66
CA VAL A 8 -9.89 -1.47 10.03
C VAL A 8 -9.26 -2.39 11.06
N GLY A 9 -9.04 -3.64 10.63
CA GLY A 9 -8.42 -4.68 11.43
C GLY A 9 -8.82 -6.06 10.94
N LEU A 10 -8.36 -7.08 11.65
CA LEU A 10 -8.57 -8.47 11.26
C LEU A 10 -10.03 -8.93 11.34
N ASN A 11 -10.83 -8.27 12.19
CA ASN A 11 -12.26 -8.54 12.36
C ASN A 11 -13.16 -7.58 11.57
N GLN A 12 -12.58 -6.77 10.67
CA GLN A 12 -13.31 -5.82 9.83
C GLN A 12 -13.24 -6.25 8.36
N PRO A 13 -14.21 -5.87 7.52
CA PRO A 13 -14.14 -6.12 6.08
C PRO A 13 -12.85 -5.58 5.46
N LEU A 14 -12.33 -6.27 4.44
CA LEU A 14 -11.19 -5.83 3.65
C LEU A 14 -11.37 -4.41 3.11
N PHE A 15 -10.37 -3.56 3.27
CA PHE A 15 -10.27 -2.28 2.56
C PHE A 15 -9.24 -2.30 1.44
N LEU A 16 -9.34 -1.35 0.52
CA LEU A 16 -8.45 -1.20 -0.63
C LEU A 16 -7.76 0.17 -0.63
N ILE A 17 -6.44 0.15 -0.78
CA ILE A 17 -5.62 1.30 -1.21
C ILE A 17 -5.29 1.07 -2.69
N ALA A 18 -5.77 1.93 -3.59
CA ALA A 18 -5.50 1.75 -5.02
C ALA A 18 -5.46 3.05 -5.83
N GLY A 19 -4.75 2.98 -6.95
CA GLY A 19 -4.63 4.05 -7.94
C GLY A 19 -3.37 3.90 -8.80
N PRO A 20 -3.07 4.85 -9.70
CA PRO A 20 -1.86 4.83 -10.50
C PRO A 20 -0.58 4.93 -9.66
N CYS A 21 0.51 4.34 -10.15
CA CYS A 21 1.80 4.36 -9.46
C CYS A 21 2.30 5.78 -9.17
N VAL A 22 2.21 6.65 -10.16
CA VAL A 22 2.61 8.06 -10.13
C VAL A 22 1.52 8.88 -10.79
N ILE A 23 1.41 10.15 -10.43
CA ILE A 23 0.51 11.09 -11.11
C ILE A 23 1.08 11.38 -12.51
N GLU A 24 0.36 10.96 -13.55
CA GLU A 24 0.76 11.18 -14.97
C GLU A 24 -0.01 12.33 -15.63
N SER A 25 -1.23 12.62 -15.15
CA SER A 25 -1.97 13.84 -15.47
C SER A 25 -3.10 14.06 -14.46
N GLU A 26 -3.62 15.29 -14.37
CA GLU A 26 -4.79 15.61 -13.55
C GLU A 26 -6.03 14.85 -14.01
N GLN A 27 -6.31 14.84 -15.31
CA GLN A 27 -7.49 14.16 -15.87
C GLN A 27 -7.45 12.66 -15.56
N MET A 28 -6.31 12.00 -15.78
CA MET A 28 -6.17 10.58 -15.48
C MET A 28 -6.32 10.29 -13.98
N ALA A 29 -5.81 11.16 -13.10
CA ALA A 29 -5.99 10.99 -11.66
C ALA A 29 -7.47 11.07 -11.27
N LEU A 30 -8.22 12.02 -11.80
CA LEU A 30 -9.67 12.16 -11.56
C LEU A 30 -10.45 10.96 -12.14
N ASP A 31 -10.18 10.57 -13.38
CA ASP A 31 -10.87 9.47 -14.05
C ASP A 31 -10.65 8.13 -13.33
N THR A 32 -9.39 7.83 -12.99
CA THR A 32 -9.04 6.59 -12.29
C THR A 32 -9.61 6.57 -10.88
N ALA A 33 -9.54 7.69 -10.14
CA ALA A 33 -10.17 7.80 -8.82
C ALA A 33 -11.69 7.62 -8.88
N GLY A 34 -12.36 8.19 -9.89
CA GLY A 34 -13.80 8.04 -10.12
C GLY A 34 -14.19 6.59 -10.38
N GLN A 35 -13.52 5.92 -11.32
CA GLN A 35 -13.78 4.51 -11.64
C GLN A 35 -13.53 3.59 -10.43
N LEU A 36 -12.43 3.81 -9.70
CA LEU A 36 -12.13 3.05 -8.48
C LEU A 36 -13.20 3.24 -7.40
N LYS A 37 -13.66 4.49 -7.19
CA LYS A 37 -14.76 4.80 -6.27
C LYS A 37 -16.01 4.02 -6.65
N GLU A 38 -16.42 4.05 -7.92
CA GLU A 38 -17.61 3.34 -8.38
C GLU A 38 -17.52 1.83 -8.17
N ILE A 39 -16.39 1.22 -8.52
CA ILE A 39 -16.14 -0.21 -8.32
C ILE A 39 -16.25 -0.56 -6.83
N CYS A 40 -15.54 0.16 -5.98
CA CYS A 40 -15.51 -0.08 -4.54
C CYS A 40 -16.88 0.15 -3.89
N GLN A 41 -17.64 1.17 -4.31
CA GLN A 41 -19.00 1.42 -3.83
C GLN A 41 -19.95 0.28 -4.20
N LYS A 42 -19.93 -0.19 -5.47
CA LYS A 42 -20.74 -1.35 -5.92
C LYS A 42 -20.44 -2.59 -5.10
N LEU A 43 -19.17 -2.79 -4.73
CA LEU A 43 -18.73 -3.94 -3.96
C LEU A 43 -18.80 -3.72 -2.43
N GLY A 44 -19.12 -2.52 -1.94
CA GLY A 44 -19.10 -2.20 -0.51
C GLY A 44 -17.72 -2.38 0.14
N ILE A 45 -16.64 -2.07 -0.59
CA ILE A 45 -15.26 -2.14 -0.11
C ILE A 45 -14.81 -0.72 0.28
N PRO A 46 -14.37 -0.46 1.52
CA PRO A 46 -13.76 0.82 1.89
C PRO A 46 -12.53 1.11 1.03
N PHE A 47 -12.39 2.35 0.56
CA PHE A 47 -11.43 2.70 -0.47
C PHE A 47 -10.63 3.97 -0.11
N ILE A 48 -9.33 3.92 -0.36
CA ILE A 48 -8.40 5.04 -0.28
C ILE A 48 -7.67 5.15 -1.62
N TYR A 49 -7.76 6.31 -2.27
CA TYR A 49 -7.04 6.55 -3.51
C TYR A 49 -5.55 6.75 -3.23
N LYS A 50 -4.69 6.12 -4.03
CA LYS A 50 -3.23 6.26 -3.95
C LYS A 50 -2.65 6.76 -5.25
N SER A 51 -1.77 7.75 -5.18
CA SER A 51 -0.80 8.04 -6.23
C SER A 51 0.40 8.81 -5.67
N SER A 52 1.59 8.58 -6.22
CA SER A 52 2.80 9.27 -5.79
C SER A 52 2.96 10.59 -6.56
N TYR A 53 3.28 11.69 -5.88
CA TYR A 53 3.63 12.97 -6.53
C TYR A 53 5.05 12.99 -7.09
N ASP A 54 5.95 12.21 -6.47
CA ASP A 54 7.34 12.03 -6.89
C ASP A 54 7.76 10.55 -6.75
N LYS A 55 8.67 10.12 -7.62
CA LYS A 55 9.38 8.85 -7.55
C LYS A 55 10.85 9.13 -7.22
N ALA A 56 11.17 9.33 -5.95
CA ALA A 56 12.51 9.68 -5.48
C ALA A 56 13.57 8.58 -5.65
N ASN A 57 13.16 7.35 -5.99
CA ASN A 57 13.99 6.15 -5.99
C ASN A 57 14.08 5.44 -7.35
N ARG A 58 13.92 6.17 -8.47
CA ARG A 58 14.11 5.58 -9.81
C ARG A 58 15.55 5.06 -9.97
N SER A 59 15.70 3.92 -10.64
CA SER A 59 17.02 3.35 -10.95
C SER A 59 17.87 4.27 -11.85
N SER A 60 17.23 5.08 -12.71
CA SER A 60 17.90 6.07 -13.55
C SER A 60 17.30 7.46 -13.33
N GLY A 61 18.17 8.47 -13.18
CA GLY A 61 17.79 9.87 -13.02
C GLY A 61 17.14 10.52 -14.26
N LYS A 62 17.14 9.83 -15.41
CA LYS A 62 16.47 10.29 -16.64
C LYS A 62 15.01 9.85 -16.74
N THR A 63 14.54 9.03 -15.81
CA THR A 63 13.19 8.46 -15.88
C THR A 63 12.17 9.41 -15.27
N PHE A 64 10.95 9.46 -15.84
CA PHE A 64 9.88 10.31 -15.34
C PHE A 64 9.65 10.14 -13.84
N ARG A 65 9.54 11.24 -13.10
CA ARG A 65 9.41 11.22 -11.64
C ARG A 65 8.03 11.60 -11.14
N GLY A 66 7.17 12.15 -11.99
CA GLY A 66 5.95 12.85 -11.57
C GLY A 66 6.09 14.35 -11.74
N PHE A 67 5.08 15.10 -11.29
CA PHE A 67 5.04 16.56 -11.37
C PHE A 67 5.70 17.25 -10.17
N GLY A 68 6.28 16.49 -9.24
CA GLY A 68 6.84 17.02 -8.00
C GLY A 68 5.75 17.39 -6.98
N MET A 69 6.20 17.84 -5.81
CA MET A 69 5.33 18.00 -4.65
C MET A 69 4.21 19.04 -4.87
N GLU A 70 4.53 20.27 -5.27
CA GLU A 70 3.52 21.33 -5.35
C GLU A 70 2.38 21.00 -6.34
N ALA A 71 2.72 20.61 -7.57
CA ALA A 71 1.75 20.27 -8.59
C ALA A 71 1.02 18.94 -8.28
N GLY A 72 1.75 17.94 -7.77
CA GLY A 72 1.16 16.66 -7.39
C GLY A 72 0.15 16.78 -6.24
N LEU A 73 0.47 17.57 -5.21
CA LEU A 73 -0.44 17.83 -4.09
C LEU A 73 -1.70 18.58 -4.52
N LYS A 74 -1.61 19.56 -5.42
CA LYS A 74 -2.79 20.22 -6.01
C LYS A 74 -3.71 19.22 -6.73
N ILE A 75 -3.14 18.25 -7.45
CA ILE A 75 -3.92 17.20 -8.11
C ILE A 75 -4.57 16.26 -7.10
N LEU A 76 -3.85 15.83 -6.06
CA LEU A 76 -4.41 14.99 -4.99
C LEU A 76 -5.52 15.71 -4.21
N GLU A 77 -5.39 17.01 -3.97
CA GLU A 77 -6.43 17.84 -3.37
C GLU A 77 -7.69 17.89 -4.25
N LYS A 78 -7.52 18.02 -5.58
CA LYS A 78 -8.64 17.94 -6.53
C LYS A 78 -9.32 16.56 -6.51
N VAL A 79 -8.56 15.48 -6.47
CA VAL A 79 -9.13 14.12 -6.31
C VAL A 79 -9.96 14.05 -5.04
N LYS A 80 -9.41 14.51 -3.91
CA LYS A 80 -10.09 14.51 -2.62
C LYS A 80 -11.39 15.32 -2.63
N THR A 81 -11.36 16.53 -3.20
CA THR A 81 -12.49 17.47 -3.18
C THR A 81 -13.55 17.16 -4.24
N GLN A 82 -13.16 16.81 -5.46
CA GLN A 82 -14.10 16.55 -6.57
C GLN A 82 -14.66 15.13 -6.55
N ILE A 83 -13.80 14.13 -6.29
CA ILE A 83 -14.23 12.72 -6.25
C ILE A 83 -14.75 12.35 -4.87
N GLY A 84 -14.29 13.00 -3.80
CA GLY A 84 -14.78 12.76 -2.44
C GLY A 84 -14.30 11.42 -1.88
N VAL A 85 -13.03 11.08 -2.10
CA VAL A 85 -12.38 9.88 -1.56
C VAL A 85 -11.17 10.27 -0.72
N PRO A 86 -10.84 9.53 0.35
CA PRO A 86 -9.61 9.75 1.08
C PRO A 86 -8.40 9.43 0.20
N VAL A 87 -7.31 10.17 0.41
CA VAL A 87 -6.10 10.09 -0.41
C VAL A 87 -4.88 9.70 0.41
N LEU A 88 -4.00 8.90 -0.21
CA LEU A 88 -2.71 8.45 0.32
C LEU A 88 -1.59 8.76 -0.68
N THR A 89 -0.48 9.31 -0.17
CA THR A 89 0.78 9.38 -0.92
C THR A 89 1.95 9.00 -0.02
N ASP A 90 3.03 8.56 -0.63
CA ASP A 90 4.34 8.43 0.02
C ASP A 90 5.05 9.78 0.14
N VAL A 91 5.86 9.90 1.18
CA VAL A 91 6.75 11.04 1.48
C VAL A 91 8.20 10.58 1.44
N HIS A 92 9.12 11.43 1.02
CA HIS A 92 10.51 11.03 0.75
C HIS A 92 11.55 11.79 1.58
N ASP A 93 11.16 12.93 2.14
CA ASP A 93 11.99 13.77 3.00
C ASP A 93 11.17 14.29 4.19
N GLU A 94 11.84 14.63 5.29
CA GLU A 94 11.21 15.14 6.50
C GLU A 94 10.54 16.51 6.27
N ASP A 95 11.16 17.35 5.44
CA ASP A 95 10.67 18.70 5.13
C ASP A 95 9.36 18.69 4.32
N GLU A 96 9.06 17.58 3.62
CA GLU A 96 7.83 17.41 2.83
C GLU A 96 6.60 17.14 3.72
N ILE A 97 6.81 16.55 4.90
CA ILE A 97 5.74 15.90 5.68
C ILE A 97 4.62 16.87 6.04
N ALA A 98 4.95 18.08 6.48
CA ALA A 98 3.95 19.06 6.90
C ALA A 98 3.05 19.48 5.72
N ALA A 99 3.63 19.76 4.56
CA ALA A 99 2.91 20.15 3.35
C ALA A 99 2.03 19.01 2.84
N VAL A 100 2.56 17.78 2.81
CA VAL A 100 1.83 16.60 2.34
C VAL A 100 0.68 16.26 3.29
N ALA A 101 0.92 16.26 4.62
CA ALA A 101 -0.10 15.98 5.63
C ALA A 101 -1.25 17.01 5.64
N ALA A 102 -1.02 18.25 5.21
CA ALA A 102 -2.08 19.24 5.06
C ALA A 102 -3.13 18.83 4.00
N VAL A 103 -2.71 18.06 2.99
CA VAL A 103 -3.56 17.66 1.86
C VAL A 103 -4.13 16.25 2.03
N VAL A 104 -3.28 15.29 2.38
CA VAL A 104 -3.66 13.87 2.35
C VAL A 104 -4.26 13.36 3.67
N ASP A 105 -4.90 12.20 3.59
CA ASP A 105 -5.54 11.55 4.74
C ASP A 105 -4.67 10.46 5.35
N VAL A 106 -3.75 9.88 4.56
CA VAL A 106 -2.81 8.85 5.00
C VAL A 106 -1.44 9.14 4.40
N LEU A 107 -0.39 9.04 5.22
CA LEU A 107 1.00 9.10 4.76
C LEU A 107 1.55 7.69 4.56
N GLN A 108 2.47 7.52 3.63
CA GLN A 108 3.19 6.26 3.46
C GLN A 108 4.70 6.44 3.61
N THR A 109 5.29 5.64 4.50
CA THR A 109 6.74 5.51 4.61
C THR A 109 7.24 4.55 3.53
N PRO A 110 8.15 4.98 2.62
CA PRO A 110 8.73 4.12 1.61
C PRO A 110 9.54 2.95 2.19
N ALA A 111 9.57 1.83 1.47
CA ALA A 111 10.24 0.61 1.92
C ALA A 111 11.75 0.80 2.22
N PHE A 112 12.45 1.67 1.49
CA PHE A 112 13.87 1.94 1.72
C PHE A 112 14.13 2.87 2.92
N LEU A 113 13.11 3.61 3.36
CA LEU A 113 13.21 4.55 4.48
C LEU A 113 12.64 3.97 5.78
N CYS A 114 12.16 2.72 5.77
CA CYS A 114 11.45 2.08 6.89
C CYS A 114 12.30 1.79 8.13
N ARG A 115 13.56 2.24 8.18
CA ARG A 115 14.47 2.10 9.31
C ARG A 115 14.98 3.43 9.86
N GLN A 116 14.81 4.53 9.11
CA GLN A 116 15.35 5.84 9.44
C GLN A 116 14.55 6.43 10.61
N THR A 117 15.18 6.50 11.79
CA THR A 117 14.48 6.84 13.04
C THR A 117 13.84 8.22 12.97
N ASP A 118 14.61 9.23 12.60
CA ASP A 118 14.16 10.62 12.55
C ASP A 118 13.00 10.77 11.55
N PHE A 119 13.12 10.17 10.38
CA PHE A 119 12.06 10.09 9.38
C PHE A 119 10.79 9.41 9.88
N ILE A 120 10.89 8.24 10.51
CA ILE A 120 9.73 7.53 11.08
C ILE A 120 9.05 8.39 12.14
N HIS A 121 9.85 9.03 13.01
CA HIS A 121 9.33 9.92 14.04
C HIS A 121 8.62 11.12 13.43
N ALA A 122 9.21 11.76 12.42
CA ALA A 122 8.62 12.91 11.74
C ALA A 122 7.28 12.55 11.07
N VAL A 123 7.20 11.41 10.38
CA VAL A 123 5.96 10.96 9.72
C VAL A 123 4.89 10.63 10.76
N ALA A 124 5.24 9.93 11.85
CA ALA A 124 4.29 9.57 12.90
C ALA A 124 3.79 10.78 13.70
N LYS A 125 4.64 11.80 13.93
CA LYS A 125 4.26 13.06 14.60
C LYS A 125 3.27 13.91 13.82
N SER A 126 3.09 13.66 12.52
CA SER A 126 2.09 14.36 11.69
C SER A 126 0.65 14.19 12.19
N GLY A 127 0.38 13.17 13.01
CA GLY A 127 -0.95 12.83 13.51
C GLY A 127 -1.86 12.17 12.47
N LYS A 128 -1.39 11.96 11.23
CA LYS A 128 -2.12 11.22 10.21
C LYS A 128 -1.92 9.71 10.39
N PRO A 129 -2.87 8.88 9.96
CA PRO A 129 -2.62 7.48 9.65
C PRO A 129 -1.36 7.29 8.81
N VAL A 130 -0.53 6.30 9.16
CA VAL A 130 0.73 5.98 8.48
C VAL A 130 0.70 4.54 7.98
N ASN A 131 0.95 4.35 6.68
CA ASN A 131 1.20 3.05 6.07
C ASN A 131 2.71 2.81 5.95
N ILE A 132 3.30 1.94 6.77
CA ILE A 132 4.74 1.69 6.74
C ILE A 132 5.04 0.48 5.84
N LYS A 133 5.65 0.71 4.68
CA LYS A 133 6.09 -0.37 3.79
C LYS A 133 7.29 -1.09 4.40
N LYS A 134 7.21 -2.42 4.56
CA LYS A 134 8.33 -3.25 4.98
C LYS A 134 9.42 -3.22 3.90
N GLY A 135 10.66 -2.97 4.30
CA GLY A 135 11.82 -3.09 3.42
C GLY A 135 11.94 -4.51 2.85
N GLN A 136 12.34 -4.63 1.58
CA GLN A 136 12.63 -5.94 0.97
C GLN A 136 13.76 -6.71 1.69
N PHE A 137 14.59 -5.99 2.45
CA PHE A 137 15.74 -6.49 3.18
C PHE A 137 15.41 -6.81 4.64
N LEU A 138 14.18 -6.51 5.07
CA LEU A 138 13.78 -6.55 6.47
C LEU A 138 12.93 -7.80 6.73
N SER A 139 13.26 -8.50 7.82
CA SER A 139 12.45 -9.61 8.31
C SER A 139 11.10 -9.11 8.83
N PRO A 140 10.03 -9.92 8.81
CA PRO A 140 8.74 -9.50 9.36
C PRO A 140 8.78 -9.28 10.88
N TRP A 141 9.63 -9.99 11.63
CA TRP A 141 9.78 -9.79 13.08
C TRP A 141 10.38 -8.43 13.43
N ASP A 142 11.28 -7.91 12.58
CA ASP A 142 11.90 -6.60 12.81
C ASP A 142 10.92 -5.43 12.65
N MET A 143 9.76 -5.65 12.03
CA MET A 143 8.72 -4.62 11.94
C MET A 143 8.18 -4.22 13.31
N LYS A 144 8.31 -5.05 14.34
CA LYS A 144 8.00 -4.67 15.73
C LYS A 144 8.81 -3.43 16.14
N ASN A 145 10.12 -3.42 15.89
CA ASN A 145 10.98 -2.29 16.22
C ASN A 145 10.62 -1.03 15.42
N VAL A 146 10.18 -1.20 14.16
CA VAL A 146 9.75 -0.08 13.31
C VAL A 146 8.46 0.54 13.84
N VAL A 147 7.50 -0.29 14.23
CA VAL A 147 6.24 0.14 14.83
C VAL A 147 6.46 0.79 16.20
N ASP A 148 7.34 0.22 17.03
CA ASP A 148 7.65 0.76 18.35
C ASP A 148 8.24 2.18 18.23
N LYS A 149 9.18 2.41 17.31
CA LYS A 149 9.68 3.77 16.99
C LYS A 149 8.56 4.73 16.60
N ALA A 150 7.65 4.30 15.74
CA ALA A 150 6.52 5.15 15.32
C ALA A 150 5.59 5.46 16.50
N ARG A 151 5.34 4.47 17.37
CA ARG A 151 4.46 4.59 18.55
C ARG A 151 5.05 5.46 19.66
N GLU A 152 6.38 5.53 19.80
CA GLU A 152 7.04 6.42 20.76
C GLU A 152 6.59 7.88 20.64
N VAL A 153 6.24 8.29 19.41
CA VAL A 153 5.89 9.68 19.10
C VAL A 153 4.51 9.84 18.46
N SER A 154 3.85 8.73 18.11
CA SER A 154 2.47 8.76 17.64
C SER A 154 1.52 9.11 18.79
N GLY A 155 0.63 10.06 18.56
CA GLY A 155 -0.43 10.42 19.51
C GLY A 155 -1.62 9.45 19.55
N GLY A 156 -1.58 8.32 18.81
CA GLY A 156 -2.70 7.37 18.78
C GLY A 156 -2.46 6.09 17.96
N ASP A 157 -3.52 5.27 17.86
CA ASP A 157 -3.57 4.05 17.05
C ASP A 157 -3.74 4.40 15.57
N THR A 158 -2.65 4.83 14.93
CA THR A 158 -2.63 5.37 13.57
C THR A 158 -1.69 4.62 12.62
N ILE A 159 -1.07 3.54 13.07
CA ILE A 159 0.02 2.87 12.32
C ILE A 159 -0.50 1.57 11.67
N MET A 160 -0.28 1.46 10.37
CA MET A 160 -0.44 0.23 9.57
C MET A 160 0.92 -0.26 9.10
N VAL A 161 1.06 -1.57 8.93
CA VAL A 161 2.27 -2.20 8.35
C VAL A 161 1.93 -2.86 7.03
N CYS A 162 2.81 -2.71 6.03
CA CYS A 162 2.52 -3.12 4.67
C CYS A 162 3.60 -4.05 4.10
N GLU A 163 3.24 -5.30 3.83
CA GLU A 163 4.09 -6.27 3.13
C GLU A 163 4.19 -5.93 1.64
N ARG A 164 5.36 -6.14 1.04
CA ARG A 164 5.63 -5.88 -0.39
C ARG A 164 6.67 -6.83 -1.01
N GLY A 165 6.90 -7.98 -0.37
CA GLY A 165 7.90 -8.97 -0.74
C GLY A 165 9.24 -8.78 -0.03
N ALA A 166 10.04 -9.85 -0.01
CA ALA A 166 11.42 -9.88 0.45
C ALA A 166 12.37 -10.28 -0.68
N SER A 167 13.60 -9.76 -0.66
CA SER A 167 14.62 -10.11 -1.67
C SER A 167 14.91 -11.61 -1.69
N PHE A 168 14.89 -12.20 -2.88
CA PHE A 168 15.17 -13.62 -3.09
C PHE A 168 16.21 -13.81 -4.18
N GLY A 169 17.48 -13.80 -3.79
CA GLY A 169 18.59 -13.68 -4.74
C GLY A 169 18.65 -12.28 -5.35
N TYR A 170 19.19 -12.19 -6.57
CA TYR A 170 19.30 -10.92 -7.29
C TYR A 170 18.06 -10.67 -8.15
N ASN A 171 17.62 -9.42 -8.19
CA ASN A 171 16.57 -8.91 -9.07
C ASN A 171 15.21 -9.62 -8.97
N ASN A 172 14.93 -10.24 -7.82
CA ASN A 172 13.70 -10.98 -7.60
C ASN A 172 13.18 -10.81 -6.17
N LEU A 173 11.86 -10.91 -6.01
CA LEU A 173 11.17 -10.86 -4.73
C LEU A 173 10.34 -12.14 -4.52
N VAL A 174 10.22 -12.55 -3.25
CA VAL A 174 9.29 -13.60 -2.83
C VAL A 174 8.39 -13.06 -1.73
N SER A 175 7.11 -13.43 -1.79
CA SER A 175 6.14 -13.10 -0.73
C SER A 175 5.95 -14.30 0.19
N ASP A 176 6.57 -14.24 1.36
CA ASP A 176 6.34 -15.25 2.40
C ASP A 176 5.05 -14.93 3.16
N MET A 177 3.99 -15.72 2.93
CA MET A 177 2.68 -15.50 3.57
C MET A 177 2.72 -15.64 5.10
N ARG A 178 3.73 -16.31 5.66
CA ARG A 178 3.96 -16.34 7.12
C ARG A 178 4.28 -14.95 7.65
N SER A 179 4.89 -14.09 6.83
CA SER A 179 5.20 -12.70 7.19
C SER A 179 3.94 -11.91 7.55
N LEU A 180 2.82 -12.19 6.90
CA LEU A 180 1.55 -11.54 7.19
C LEU A 180 1.08 -11.91 8.60
N ALA A 181 1.12 -13.20 8.95
CA ALA A 181 0.80 -13.67 10.30
C ALA A 181 1.75 -13.10 11.36
N VAL A 182 3.06 -13.12 11.11
CA VAL A 182 4.06 -12.55 12.02
C VAL A 182 3.84 -11.05 12.25
N MET A 183 3.56 -10.28 11.19
CA MET A 183 3.33 -8.84 11.34
C MET A 183 2.04 -8.51 12.10
N ARG A 184 1.07 -9.42 12.23
CA ARG A 184 -0.09 -9.22 13.13
C ARG A 184 0.36 -9.06 14.60
N GLU A 185 1.48 -9.66 15.00
CA GLU A 185 2.06 -9.53 16.36
C GLU A 185 2.49 -8.10 16.71
N THR A 186 2.60 -7.20 15.71
CA THR A 186 2.81 -5.77 15.95
C THR A 186 1.57 -5.09 16.56
N GLY A 187 0.40 -5.71 16.47
CA GLY A 187 -0.88 -5.12 16.85
C GLY A 187 -1.39 -4.05 15.86
N CYS A 188 -0.74 -3.87 14.72
CA CYS A 188 -1.16 -2.96 13.66
C CYS A 188 -2.02 -3.67 12.60
N PRO A 189 -2.93 -2.97 11.90
CA PRO A 189 -3.54 -3.49 10.69
C PRO A 189 -2.46 -3.85 9.65
N VAL A 190 -2.50 -5.08 9.15
CA VAL A 190 -1.57 -5.58 8.13
C VAL A 190 -2.17 -5.36 6.74
N VAL A 191 -1.44 -4.69 5.87
CA VAL A 191 -1.77 -4.45 4.47
C VAL A 191 -0.84 -5.28 3.58
N PHE A 192 -1.36 -5.87 2.51
CA PHE A 192 -0.52 -6.53 1.50
C PHE A 192 -0.49 -5.73 0.19
N ASP A 193 0.71 -5.29 -0.20
CA ASP A 193 0.97 -4.65 -1.49
C ASP A 193 1.17 -5.71 -2.57
N ALA A 194 0.08 -6.04 -3.25
CA ALA A 194 0.08 -7.08 -4.28
C ALA A 194 0.91 -6.68 -5.51
N THR A 195 0.98 -5.38 -5.80
CA THR A 195 1.63 -4.87 -7.01
C THR A 195 3.14 -4.82 -6.87
N HIS A 196 3.66 -4.31 -5.76
CA HIS A 196 5.11 -4.26 -5.58
C HIS A 196 5.72 -5.61 -5.18
N SER A 197 4.89 -6.56 -4.75
CA SER A 197 5.29 -7.94 -4.46
C SER A 197 5.64 -8.75 -5.71
N VAL A 198 5.23 -8.32 -6.90
CA VAL A 198 5.56 -8.95 -8.19
C VAL A 198 6.69 -8.24 -8.95
N GLN A 199 7.36 -7.28 -8.31
CA GLN A 199 8.48 -6.58 -8.93
C GLN A 199 9.67 -7.51 -9.16
N LEU A 200 10.37 -7.26 -10.26
CA LEU A 200 11.70 -7.77 -10.55
C LEU A 200 12.70 -6.60 -10.52
N PRO A 201 13.21 -6.22 -9.32
CA PRO A 201 13.93 -4.96 -9.14
C PRO A 201 15.21 -4.93 -9.98
N GLY A 202 15.37 -3.92 -10.83
CA GLY A 202 16.53 -3.82 -11.73
C GLY A 202 16.59 -4.87 -12.86
N GLY A 203 15.54 -5.69 -13.03
CA GLY A 203 15.49 -6.77 -14.03
C GLY A 203 15.52 -6.31 -15.49
N GLN A 204 15.41 -5.00 -15.76
CA GLN A 204 15.49 -4.41 -17.11
C GLN A 204 16.68 -3.45 -17.28
N GLY A 205 17.68 -3.52 -16.40
CA GLY A 205 18.86 -2.65 -16.44
C GLY A 205 18.59 -1.23 -15.91
N THR A 206 17.85 -0.41 -16.65
CA THR A 206 17.55 0.99 -16.28
C THR A 206 16.20 1.18 -15.57
N ALA A 207 15.38 0.13 -15.49
CA ALA A 207 14.09 0.13 -14.82
C ALA A 207 13.80 -1.21 -14.11
N SER A 208 12.78 -1.22 -13.23
CA SER A 208 12.25 -2.45 -12.67
C SER A 208 11.40 -3.19 -13.70
N GLY A 209 11.58 -4.51 -13.78
CA GLY A 209 10.59 -5.38 -14.38
C GLY A 209 9.41 -5.64 -13.44
N GLY A 210 8.55 -6.55 -13.84
CA GLY A 210 7.36 -6.91 -13.07
C GLY A 210 6.59 -8.06 -13.71
N GLN A 211 5.80 -8.75 -12.89
CA GLN A 211 5.01 -9.91 -13.30
C GLN A 211 3.55 -9.72 -12.89
N ARG A 212 2.85 -8.74 -13.48
CA ARG A 212 1.44 -8.41 -13.19
C ARG A 212 0.51 -9.63 -13.20
N GLU A 213 0.84 -10.66 -13.99
CA GLU A 213 0.09 -11.91 -14.09
C GLU A 213 -0.03 -12.65 -12.76
N PHE A 214 0.89 -12.40 -11.82
CA PHE A 214 0.87 -12.99 -10.48
C PHE A 214 0.15 -12.13 -9.42
N VAL A 215 -0.25 -10.89 -9.75
CA VAL A 215 -1.00 -10.01 -8.82
C VAL A 215 -2.27 -10.70 -8.30
N PRO A 216 -3.14 -11.31 -9.14
CA PRO A 216 -4.33 -12.00 -8.66
C PRO A 216 -4.02 -13.18 -7.73
N VAL A 217 -2.96 -13.94 -8.03
CA VAL A 217 -2.56 -15.13 -7.25
C VAL A 217 -2.10 -14.70 -5.86
N LEU A 218 -1.19 -13.73 -5.79
CA LEU A 218 -0.66 -13.25 -4.51
C LEU A 218 -1.72 -12.50 -3.69
N ALA A 219 -2.61 -11.72 -4.33
CA ALA A 219 -3.71 -11.06 -3.62
C ALA A 219 -4.67 -12.08 -2.98
N ARG A 220 -5.03 -13.16 -3.69
CA ARG A 220 -5.85 -14.25 -3.11
C ARG A 220 -5.14 -14.93 -1.94
N ALA A 221 -3.85 -15.23 -2.07
CA ALA A 221 -3.08 -15.84 -1.00
C ALA A 221 -3.01 -14.95 0.25
N ALA A 222 -2.77 -13.65 0.09
CA ALA A 222 -2.71 -12.70 1.19
C ALA A 222 -4.07 -12.53 1.89
N VAL A 223 -5.16 -12.41 1.12
CA VAL A 223 -6.52 -12.33 1.69
C VAL A 223 -6.85 -13.61 2.46
N ALA A 224 -6.56 -14.78 1.89
CA ALA A 224 -6.79 -16.05 2.58
C ALA A 224 -5.93 -16.21 3.85
N ALA A 225 -4.73 -15.63 3.88
CA ALA A 225 -3.85 -15.60 5.05
C ALA A 225 -4.31 -14.63 6.16
N GLY A 226 -5.32 -13.80 5.89
CA GLY A 226 -5.88 -12.85 6.85
C GLY A 226 -5.13 -11.52 6.92
N VAL A 227 -5.52 -10.58 6.06
CA VAL A 227 -5.03 -9.19 6.09
C VAL A 227 -6.17 -8.21 6.36
N ALA A 228 -5.83 -7.02 6.85
CA ALA A 228 -6.79 -5.94 7.05
C ALA A 228 -7.12 -5.23 5.73
N GLY A 229 -6.14 -5.08 4.84
CA GLY A 229 -6.33 -4.40 3.57
C GLY A 229 -5.37 -4.85 2.47
N LEU A 230 -5.68 -4.43 1.25
CA LEU A 230 -4.81 -4.58 0.09
C LEU A 230 -4.31 -3.22 -0.39
N PHE A 231 -3.08 -3.21 -0.87
CA PHE A 231 -2.55 -2.14 -1.70
C PHE A 231 -2.36 -2.69 -3.11
N MET A 232 -2.88 -1.97 -4.12
CA MET A 232 -2.76 -2.38 -5.52
C MET A 232 -2.69 -1.16 -6.43
N GLU A 233 -1.61 -1.04 -7.20
CA GLU A 233 -1.55 -0.03 -8.26
C GLU A 233 -2.24 -0.55 -9.52
N THR A 234 -2.96 0.35 -10.18
CA THR A 234 -3.72 0.05 -11.38
C THR A 234 -3.56 1.13 -12.42
N HIS A 235 -3.75 0.76 -13.69
CA HIS A 235 -3.67 1.70 -14.80
C HIS A 235 -4.71 1.32 -15.89
N PRO A 236 -5.32 2.29 -16.59
CA PRO A 236 -6.21 1.99 -17.72
C PRO A 236 -5.48 1.21 -18.84
N GLU A 237 -4.24 1.59 -19.11
CA GLU A 237 -3.38 0.96 -20.12
C GLU A 237 -1.98 0.66 -19.54
N PRO A 238 -1.79 -0.42 -18.75
CA PRO A 238 -0.57 -0.61 -17.98
C PRO A 238 0.74 -0.68 -18.79
N ALA A 239 0.66 -0.99 -20.09
CA ALA A 239 1.80 -0.96 -20.99
C ALA A 239 2.32 0.47 -21.29
N LYS A 240 1.49 1.50 -21.07
CA LYS A 240 1.83 2.91 -21.29
C LYS A 240 2.18 3.68 -20.01
N ALA A 241 2.05 3.04 -18.83
CA ALA A 241 2.28 3.70 -17.56
C ALA A 241 3.75 4.16 -17.41
N LEU A 242 3.95 5.36 -16.86
CA LEU A 242 5.27 6.01 -16.74
C LEU A 242 6.12 5.51 -15.56
N SER A 243 5.50 4.74 -14.66
CA SER A 243 6.16 4.07 -13.54
C SER A 243 5.49 2.74 -13.25
N ASP A 244 6.30 1.71 -12.97
CA ASP A 244 5.87 0.36 -12.58
C ASP A 244 4.77 -0.26 -13.45
N GLY A 245 4.73 0.15 -14.73
CA GLY A 245 3.82 -0.40 -15.72
C GLY A 245 3.78 -1.93 -15.72
N PRO A 246 4.92 -2.66 -15.73
CA PRO A 246 4.95 -4.13 -15.66
C PRO A 246 4.27 -4.77 -14.43
N ASN A 247 4.05 -4.01 -13.36
CA ASN A 247 3.43 -4.48 -12.12
C ASN A 247 1.94 -4.11 -12.02
N ALA A 248 1.55 -2.97 -12.60
CA ALA A 248 0.21 -2.41 -12.44
C ALA A 248 -0.89 -3.36 -12.95
N PHE A 249 -1.96 -3.54 -12.17
CA PHE A 249 -3.08 -4.37 -12.59
C PHE A 249 -3.98 -3.59 -13.58
N PRO A 250 -4.51 -4.19 -14.66
CA PRO A 250 -5.38 -3.46 -15.58
C PRO A 250 -6.70 -3.04 -14.93
N LEU A 251 -7.01 -1.74 -14.96
CA LEU A 251 -8.17 -1.17 -14.26
C LEU A 251 -9.50 -1.82 -14.69
N GLY A 252 -9.65 -2.12 -15.99
CA GLY A 252 -10.87 -2.75 -16.53
C GLY A 252 -11.17 -4.14 -15.96
N HIS A 253 -10.19 -4.83 -15.37
CA HIS A 253 -10.37 -6.16 -14.76
C HIS A 253 -10.43 -6.12 -13.23
N LEU A 254 -10.28 -4.94 -12.60
CA LEU A 254 -10.15 -4.83 -11.16
C LEU A 254 -11.42 -5.27 -10.43
N GLN A 255 -12.61 -4.94 -10.95
CA GLN A 255 -13.87 -5.32 -10.32
C GLN A 255 -14.03 -6.84 -10.17
N GLU A 256 -13.68 -7.61 -11.21
CA GLU A 256 -13.77 -9.07 -11.21
C GLU A 256 -12.83 -9.69 -10.15
N LEU A 257 -11.61 -9.16 -10.07
CA LEU A 257 -10.66 -9.58 -9.04
C LEU A 257 -11.20 -9.27 -7.63
N LEU A 258 -11.67 -8.04 -7.39
CA LEU A 258 -12.17 -7.62 -6.08
C LEU A 258 -13.41 -8.40 -5.63
N GLN A 259 -14.28 -8.84 -6.54
CA GLN A 259 -15.41 -9.72 -6.20
C GLN A 259 -14.92 -11.03 -5.56
N THR A 260 -13.90 -11.65 -6.16
CA THR A 260 -13.29 -12.88 -5.63
C THR A 260 -12.64 -12.62 -4.27
N LEU A 261 -11.88 -11.53 -4.15
CA LEU A 261 -11.16 -11.20 -2.93
C LEU A 261 -12.12 -10.87 -1.77
N LYS A 262 -13.22 -10.16 -2.04
CA LYS A 262 -14.27 -9.89 -1.04
C LYS A 262 -14.89 -11.18 -0.52
N ALA A 263 -15.19 -12.14 -1.39
CA ALA A 263 -15.77 -13.42 -0.99
C ALA A 263 -14.80 -14.24 -0.12
N LEU A 264 -13.52 -14.27 -0.50
CA LEU A 264 -12.47 -14.92 0.29
C LEU A 264 -12.31 -14.27 1.67
N ASP A 265 -12.26 -12.94 1.72
CA ASP A 265 -12.13 -12.19 2.97
C ASP A 265 -13.24 -12.50 3.97
N ALA A 266 -14.50 -12.46 3.51
CA ALA A 266 -15.66 -12.78 4.32
C ALA A 266 -15.59 -14.21 4.86
N LEU A 267 -15.21 -15.17 4.02
CA LEU A 267 -15.12 -16.58 4.40
C LEU A 267 -14.09 -16.81 5.50
N VAL A 268 -12.87 -16.29 5.36
CA VAL A 268 -11.79 -16.55 6.31
C VAL A 268 -12.01 -15.79 7.63
N LYS A 269 -12.49 -14.54 7.58
CA LYS A 269 -12.75 -13.74 8.78
C LYS A 269 -13.95 -14.25 9.57
N GLN A 270 -14.95 -14.85 8.92
CA GLN A 270 -16.10 -15.44 9.62
C GLN A 270 -15.70 -16.56 10.60
N HIS A 271 -14.70 -17.37 10.24
CA HIS A 271 -14.27 -18.52 11.04
C HIS A 271 -13.13 -18.16 12.02
N GLY A 272 -12.45 -17.05 11.76
CA GLY A 272 -11.23 -16.64 12.45
C GLY A 272 -10.04 -17.55 12.15
N PHE A 273 -8.94 -17.31 12.84
CA PHE A 273 -7.65 -17.96 12.59
C PHE A 273 -7.36 -19.01 13.66
N ILE A 274 -7.18 -20.27 13.26
CA ILE A 274 -6.95 -21.37 14.22
C ILE A 274 -5.61 -21.22 14.94
N GLU A 275 -4.61 -20.67 14.26
CA GLU A 275 -3.29 -20.40 14.82
C GLU A 275 -3.30 -19.31 15.90
N GLU A 276 -4.36 -18.50 15.98
CA GLU A 276 -4.54 -17.51 17.06
C GLU A 276 -5.29 -18.10 18.27
N LYS A 277 -6.05 -19.18 18.06
CA LYS A 277 -6.81 -19.86 19.13
C LYS A 277 -5.96 -20.82 19.95
N PHE A 278 -4.92 -21.39 19.33
CA PHE A 278 -4.06 -22.39 19.96
C PHE A 278 -2.59 -22.00 19.85
N ASN A 279 -1.82 -22.19 20.91
CA ASN A 279 -0.37 -22.09 20.83
C ASN A 279 0.20 -23.34 20.14
N LEU A 280 0.18 -23.34 18.80
CA LEU A 280 0.64 -24.47 17.99
C LEU A 280 2.13 -24.81 18.19
N LYS A 281 2.93 -23.94 18.81
CA LYS A 281 4.35 -24.21 19.12
C LYS A 281 4.55 -25.09 20.35
N SER A 282 3.53 -25.21 21.21
CA SER A 282 3.61 -25.95 22.48
C SER A 282 2.79 -27.24 22.50
N LEU A 283 2.14 -27.59 21.39
CA LEU A 283 1.45 -28.86 21.18
C LEU A 283 2.42 -29.91 20.61
#